data_AF-A0A9D8X7Y4-F1
#
_entry.id   AF-A0A9D8X7Y4-F1
#
_cell.length_a   1.000
_cell.length_b   1.000
_cell.length_c   1.000
_cell.angle_alpha   90.00
_cell.angle_beta   90.00
_cell.angle_gamma   90.00
#
_symmetry.space_group_name_H-M   'P 1'
#
loop_
_entity.id
_entity.type
_entity.pdbx_description
1 polymer ?
#
loop_
_entity_poly.entity_id
_entity_poly.type
_entity_poly.pdbx_seq_one_letter_code
_entity_poly.pdbx_strand_id
1 'polypeptide(L)'
;MECRPLSEFLCDENAPVLPVSDPTFLPWLQNDFNRGRLFINELLAQDHIVIDRRWNDYRVFDDKIPALCSSRMGVVYTKDHELKKITAYEALLLQGFPEKIAKKARDAGILRGSLMKYAANSVSVNVIEQIAIQIEKQAVNSYVPSEDLDICKGTSEKSLSTKKRFISVLSDFENNENAKKWLTIMGEDAENTDFIKTDPVRNESPICVYIKQKGKRIANISKIAFYSLSSKTRSAVLCKRKLSELIEEWDIPEDVRYLLDLYVNKKVKFKDMSEYERQTVASWFFENRFLVVSDTICGREETARDFLFFTHKSSDKTVWIFTGVGSLVGKKSFGDVSFSGDSLKVCGLTLSRSSSGQIKFTVSL
;
A
#
# COMPACT_ATOMS: atom_id res chain seq x y z
N MET A 1 -11.13 8.73 -8.39
CA MET A 1 -10.37 9.44 -7.34
C MET A 1 -9.86 10.72 -7.96
N GLU A 2 -10.15 11.88 -7.37
CA GLU A 2 -9.51 13.14 -7.77
C GLU A 2 -8.30 13.37 -6.86
N CYS A 3 -7.21 13.86 -7.45
CA CYS A 3 -6.01 14.17 -6.68
C CYS A 3 -6.26 15.45 -5.90
N ARG A 4 -5.86 15.47 -4.63
CA ARG A 4 -6.04 16.65 -3.79
C ARG A 4 -5.19 17.81 -4.32
N PRO A 5 -5.76 19.03 -4.46
CA PRO A 5 -5.02 20.19 -4.93
C PRO A 5 -3.92 20.57 -3.94
N LEU A 6 -2.86 21.23 -4.42
CA LEU A 6 -1.72 21.57 -3.57
C LEU A 6 -2.11 22.50 -2.40
N SER A 7 -3.17 23.30 -2.60
CA SER A 7 -3.76 24.19 -1.61
C SER A 7 -4.25 23.49 -0.34
N GLU A 8 -4.62 22.19 -0.40
CA GLU A 8 -4.99 21.42 0.79
C GLU A 8 -3.80 21.13 1.71
N PHE A 9 -2.58 21.16 1.16
CA PHE A 9 -1.36 20.86 1.90
C PHE A 9 -0.57 22.10 2.30
N LEU A 10 -0.67 23.20 1.53
CA LEU A 10 0.04 24.46 1.74
C LEU A 10 -0.81 25.46 2.54
N CYS A 11 -0.95 25.18 3.83
CA CYS A 11 -1.79 25.96 4.74
C CYS A 11 -1.22 27.33 5.10
N ASP A 12 0.06 27.60 4.84
CA ASP A 12 0.72 28.89 4.99
C ASP A 12 0.79 29.46 6.43
N GLU A 13 0.27 28.71 7.39
CA GLU A 13 0.31 29.06 8.80
C GLU A 13 1.77 29.16 9.27
N ASN A 14 2.24 30.40 9.46
CA ASN A 14 3.62 30.73 9.83
C ASN A 14 4.68 30.29 8.80
N ALA A 15 4.33 30.20 7.52
CA ALA A 15 5.30 29.90 6.47
C ALA A 15 6.34 31.03 6.37
N PRO A 16 7.65 30.74 6.49
CA PRO A 16 8.66 31.78 6.41
C PRO A 16 8.71 32.38 5.01
N VAL A 17 8.56 33.69 4.90
CA VAL A 17 8.74 34.42 3.64
C VAL A 17 10.22 34.38 3.22
N LEU A 18 10.47 34.15 1.93
CA LEU A 18 11.76 34.36 1.28
C LEU A 18 11.68 35.69 0.51
N PRO A 19 12.28 36.78 1.02
CA PRO A 19 12.30 38.03 0.29
C PRO A 19 12.97 37.84 -1.09
N VAL A 20 12.46 38.50 -2.12
CA VAL A 20 13.10 38.48 -3.45
C VAL A 20 14.51 39.07 -3.39
N SER A 21 14.73 40.02 -2.47
CA SER A 21 16.04 40.62 -2.16
C SER A 21 16.93 39.76 -1.27
N ASP A 22 16.54 38.52 -0.94
CA ASP A 22 17.33 37.64 -0.08
C ASP A 22 18.72 37.42 -0.70
N PRO A 23 19.81 37.55 0.08
CA PRO A 23 21.18 37.52 -0.42
C PRO A 23 21.60 36.16 -0.99
N THR A 24 20.79 35.11 -0.79
CA THR A 24 20.97 33.79 -1.41
C THR A 24 20.08 33.60 -2.63
N PHE A 25 18.94 34.31 -2.71
CA PHE A 25 17.98 34.16 -3.79
C PHE A 25 18.24 35.09 -4.97
N LEU A 26 18.50 36.38 -4.71
CA LEU A 26 18.72 37.35 -5.79
C LEU A 26 19.95 37.01 -6.64
N PRO A 27 21.13 36.68 -6.07
CA PRO A 27 22.27 36.28 -6.88
C PRO A 27 22.04 34.96 -7.62
N TRP A 28 21.30 34.02 -7.02
CA TRP A 28 20.94 32.76 -7.66
C TRP A 28 20.02 32.98 -8.87
N LEU A 29 19.04 33.88 -8.75
CA LEU A 29 18.13 34.25 -9.84
C LEU A 29 18.87 34.94 -10.99
N GLN A 30 19.91 35.71 -10.68
CA GLN A 30 20.70 36.48 -11.63
C GLN A 30 21.93 35.76 -12.19
N ASN A 31 22.14 34.49 -11.83
CA ASN A 31 23.28 33.71 -12.31
C ASN A 31 23.16 33.42 -13.83
N ASP A 32 24.24 32.92 -14.42
CA ASP A 32 24.31 32.66 -15.87
C ASP A 32 23.30 31.61 -16.37
N PHE A 33 22.78 30.76 -15.47
CA PHE A 33 21.80 29.72 -15.80
C PHE A 33 20.35 30.21 -15.79
N ASN A 34 20.05 31.22 -14.97
CA ASN A 34 18.68 31.64 -14.62
C ASN A 34 18.32 33.03 -15.15
N ARG A 35 19.32 33.88 -15.40
CA ARG A 35 19.12 35.27 -15.83
C ARG A 35 18.27 35.33 -17.09
N GLY A 36 17.18 36.10 -17.04
CA GLY A 36 16.26 36.31 -18.17
C GLY A 36 15.32 35.14 -18.48
N ARG A 37 15.34 34.06 -17.67
CA ARG A 37 14.48 32.88 -17.86
C ARG A 37 13.31 32.81 -16.88
N LEU A 38 13.41 33.50 -15.75
CA LEU A 38 12.41 33.51 -14.69
C LEU A 38 12.01 34.96 -14.37
N PHE A 39 10.78 35.33 -14.72
CA PHE A 39 10.23 36.67 -14.44
C PHE A 39 9.49 36.65 -13.11
N ILE A 40 10.17 37.05 -12.03
CA ILE A 40 9.64 36.87 -10.67
C ILE A 40 8.29 37.55 -10.46
N ASN A 41 8.05 38.71 -11.08
CA ASN A 41 6.78 39.43 -10.97
C ASN A 41 5.62 38.65 -11.60
N GLU A 42 5.87 37.89 -12.68
CA GLU A 42 4.85 37.06 -13.32
C GLU A 42 4.52 35.84 -12.46
N LEU A 43 5.52 35.26 -11.79
CA LEU A 43 5.29 34.13 -10.88
C LEU A 43 4.52 34.56 -9.64
N LEU A 44 4.86 35.71 -9.05
CA LEU A 44 4.16 36.26 -7.89
C LEU A 44 2.72 36.69 -8.20
N ALA A 45 2.34 36.81 -9.48
CA ALA A 45 0.97 37.11 -9.86
C ALA A 45 0.01 35.91 -9.71
N GLN A 46 0.54 34.70 -9.50
CA GLN A 46 -0.21 33.46 -9.38
C GLN A 46 0.10 32.79 -8.05
N ASP A 47 -0.89 32.16 -7.44
CA ASP A 47 -0.69 31.34 -6.24
C ASP A 47 -0.35 29.89 -6.62
N HIS A 48 0.36 29.20 -5.72
CA HIS A 48 0.76 27.80 -5.84
C HIS A 48 1.70 27.48 -7.01
N ILE A 49 2.43 28.49 -7.51
CA ILE A 49 3.58 28.24 -8.39
C ILE A 49 4.76 27.83 -7.53
N VAL A 50 5.23 26.60 -7.72
CA VAL A 50 6.31 26.00 -6.94
C VAL A 50 7.64 26.14 -7.67
N ILE A 51 8.64 26.67 -6.99
CA ILE A 51 10.01 26.83 -7.47
C ILE A 51 10.94 25.93 -6.66
N ASP A 52 11.50 24.91 -7.30
CA ASP A 52 12.51 24.02 -6.72
C ASP A 52 13.91 24.50 -7.12
N ARG A 53 14.64 25.03 -6.12
CA ARG A 53 15.97 25.59 -6.32
C ARG A 53 17.01 24.48 -6.16
N ARG A 54 17.65 24.08 -7.28
CA ARG A 54 18.66 23.02 -7.30
C ARG A 54 20.00 23.55 -7.73
N TRP A 55 20.86 23.83 -6.75
CA TRP A 55 22.21 24.34 -7.00
C TRP A 55 22.17 25.60 -7.86
N ASN A 56 22.48 25.50 -9.15
CA ASN A 56 22.51 26.65 -10.05
C ASN A 56 21.25 26.77 -10.93
N ASP A 57 20.38 25.77 -10.98
CA ASP A 57 19.21 25.70 -11.86
C ASP A 57 17.90 25.64 -11.06
N TYR A 58 16.78 25.78 -11.74
CA TYR A 58 15.44 25.75 -11.16
C TYR A 58 14.49 24.82 -11.90
N ARG A 59 13.42 24.44 -11.21
CA ARG A 59 12.23 23.86 -11.84
C ARG A 59 11.01 24.61 -11.34
N VAL A 60 10.14 24.98 -12.27
CA VAL A 60 8.84 25.58 -11.95
C VAL A 60 7.78 24.53 -12.18
N PHE A 61 6.86 24.45 -11.21
CA PHE A 61 5.71 23.57 -11.26
C PHE A 61 4.46 24.39 -10.96
N ASP A 62 3.43 24.17 -11.76
CA ASP A 62 2.10 24.73 -11.53
C ASP A 62 1.26 23.69 -10.78
N ASP A 63 0.73 24.08 -9.62
CA ASP A 63 -0.09 23.28 -8.69
C ASP A 63 0.46 21.87 -8.40
N LYS A 64 1.78 21.73 -8.45
CA LYS A 64 2.51 20.47 -8.29
C LYS A 64 3.75 20.70 -7.48
N ILE A 65 4.17 19.65 -6.77
CA ILE A 65 5.33 19.73 -5.91
C ILE A 65 6.35 18.65 -6.29
N PRO A 66 7.63 18.99 -6.43
CA PRO A 66 8.68 18.00 -6.62
C PRO A 66 8.98 17.29 -5.31
N ALA A 67 9.79 16.23 -5.39
CA ALA A 67 10.35 15.59 -4.21
C ALA A 67 11.03 16.65 -3.31
N LEU A 68 10.61 16.70 -2.05
CA LEU A 68 11.13 17.66 -1.09
C LEU A 68 12.62 17.41 -0.86
N CYS A 69 13.42 18.47 -0.72
CA CYS A 69 14.83 18.36 -0.41
C CYS A 69 15.11 18.95 0.98
N SER A 70 16.01 18.33 1.74
CA SER A 70 16.44 18.80 3.07
C SER A 70 17.46 19.94 3.01
N SER A 71 17.85 20.39 1.80
CA SER A 71 18.87 21.41 1.60
C SER A 71 18.38 22.83 1.94
N ARG A 72 19.33 23.74 2.21
CA ARG A 72 19.05 25.16 2.49
C ARG A 72 18.45 25.93 1.31
N MET A 73 18.68 25.44 0.09
CA MET A 73 18.11 26.03 -1.13
C MET A 73 16.62 25.68 -1.23
N GLY A 74 16.28 24.40 -1.13
CA GLY A 74 14.91 23.95 -0.91
C GLY A 74 13.87 24.45 -1.94
N VAL A 75 12.63 24.08 -1.65
CA VAL A 75 11.46 24.42 -2.46
C VAL A 75 10.76 25.64 -1.84
N VAL A 76 10.35 26.58 -2.69
CA VAL A 76 9.47 27.70 -2.33
C VAL A 76 8.24 27.67 -3.21
N TYR A 77 7.17 28.33 -2.78
CA TYR A 77 5.96 28.49 -3.56
C TYR A 77 5.45 29.92 -3.49
N THR A 78 4.69 30.34 -4.48
CA THR A 78 4.06 31.65 -4.50
C THR A 78 2.72 31.61 -3.78
N LYS A 79 2.47 32.60 -2.92
CA LYS A 79 1.16 32.80 -2.28
C LYS A 79 1.04 34.25 -1.83
N ASP A 80 -0.10 34.88 -2.04
CA ASP A 80 -0.37 36.28 -1.66
C ASP A 80 0.69 37.26 -2.21
N HIS A 81 1.15 37.05 -3.44
CA HIS A 81 2.24 37.81 -4.06
C HIS A 81 3.61 37.71 -3.37
N GLU A 82 3.82 36.71 -2.52
CA GLU A 82 5.09 36.45 -1.83
C GLU A 82 5.65 35.06 -2.16
N LEU A 83 6.98 34.91 -2.01
CA LEU A 83 7.61 33.58 -1.99
C LEU A 83 7.61 33.04 -0.57
N LYS A 84 6.98 31.89 -0.37
CA LYS A 84 6.88 31.25 0.94
C LYS A 84 7.70 29.95 0.95
N LYS A 85 8.40 29.73 2.05
CA LYS A 85 9.18 28.50 2.28
C LYS A 85 8.26 27.45 2.90
N ILE A 86 8.35 26.23 2.40
CA ILE A 86 7.63 25.08 2.96
C ILE A 86 8.01 24.90 4.44
N THR A 87 7.01 24.92 5.30
CA THR A 87 7.13 24.61 6.73
C THR A 87 7.35 23.11 6.94
N ALA A 88 7.83 22.73 8.13
CA ALA A 88 7.92 21.31 8.46
C ALA A 88 6.54 20.64 8.56
N TYR A 89 5.52 21.42 8.96
CA TYR A 89 4.14 20.95 9.04
C TYR A 89 3.61 20.60 7.64
N GLU A 90 3.69 21.53 6.69
CA GLU A 90 3.28 21.32 5.30
C GLU A 90 4.08 20.16 4.67
N ALA A 91 5.38 20.08 4.94
CA ALA A 91 6.21 18.97 4.46
C ALA A 91 5.70 17.60 4.94
N LEU A 92 5.20 17.49 6.18
CA LEU A 92 4.61 16.24 6.68
C LEU A 92 3.27 15.94 6.00
N LEU A 93 2.41 16.94 5.80
CA LEU A 93 1.14 16.77 5.08
C LEU A 93 1.39 16.29 3.64
N LEU A 94 2.36 16.91 2.95
CA LEU A 94 2.79 16.56 1.60
C LEU A 94 3.35 15.14 1.49
N GLN A 95 3.83 14.58 2.59
CA GLN A 95 4.30 13.18 2.71
C GLN A 95 3.22 12.23 3.24
N GLY A 96 1.99 12.71 3.45
CA GLY A 96 0.85 11.87 3.81
C GLY A 96 0.71 11.58 5.29
N PHE A 97 1.45 12.28 6.13
CA PHE A 97 1.22 12.18 7.58
C PHE A 97 -0.15 12.79 7.92
N PRO A 98 -0.97 12.10 8.74
CA PRO A 98 -2.21 12.66 9.25
C PRO A 98 -2.01 14.02 9.91
N GLU A 99 -2.97 14.92 9.72
CA GLU A 99 -2.93 16.28 10.25
C GLU A 99 -2.65 16.33 11.76
N LYS A 100 -3.27 15.40 12.51
CA LYS A 100 -3.06 15.24 13.96
C LYS A 100 -1.60 14.95 14.32
N ILE A 101 -0.90 14.15 13.52
CA ILE A 101 0.51 13.81 13.73
C ILE A 101 1.39 15.01 13.34
N ALA A 102 1.09 15.65 12.22
CA ALA A 102 1.81 16.84 11.77
C ALA A 102 1.70 17.99 12.80
N LYS A 103 0.50 18.25 13.34
CA LYS A 103 0.25 19.22 14.41
C LYS A 103 1.04 18.88 15.67
N LYS A 104 1.00 17.62 16.10
CA LYS A 104 1.78 17.16 17.28
C LYS A 104 3.29 17.40 17.11
N ALA A 105 3.84 17.15 15.92
CA ALA A 105 5.26 17.38 15.64
C ALA A 105 5.62 18.88 15.67
N ARG A 106 4.75 19.73 15.14
CA ARG A 106 4.86 21.20 15.21
C ARG A 106 4.82 21.69 16.66
N ASP A 107 3.81 21.29 17.42
CA ASP A 107 3.56 21.75 18.79
C ASP A 107 4.65 21.26 19.77
N ALA A 108 5.31 20.14 19.45
CA ALA A 108 6.49 19.66 20.18
C ALA A 108 7.76 20.51 19.95
N GLY A 109 7.72 21.54 19.09
CA GLY A 109 8.84 22.45 18.85
C GLY A 109 10.01 21.82 18.10
N ILE A 110 9.77 20.73 17.35
CA ILE A 110 10.82 20.06 16.60
C ILE A 110 11.33 21.02 15.51
N LEU A 111 12.65 21.23 15.49
CA LEU A 111 13.30 22.13 14.52
C LEU A 111 12.96 21.74 13.08
N ARG A 112 12.60 22.74 12.27
CA ARG A 112 12.26 22.57 10.84
C ARG A 112 13.31 21.74 10.09
N GLY A 113 14.59 22.06 10.27
CA GLY A 113 15.68 21.34 9.60
C GLY A 113 15.77 19.87 9.97
N SER A 114 15.35 19.48 11.18
CA SER A 114 15.30 18.09 11.61
C SER A 114 14.14 17.35 10.96
N LEU A 115 12.93 17.93 10.97
CA LEU A 115 11.76 17.32 10.33
C LEU A 115 11.92 17.20 8.81
N MET A 116 12.52 18.21 8.17
CA MET A 116 12.80 18.16 6.73
C MET A 116 13.74 17.01 6.35
N LYS A 117 14.60 16.50 7.25
CA LYS A 117 15.42 15.30 6.94
C LYS A 117 14.58 14.03 6.82
N TYR A 118 13.45 13.96 7.50
CA TYR A 118 12.54 12.81 7.45
C TYR A 118 11.51 12.95 6.32
N ALA A 119 11.08 14.17 6.02
CA ALA A 119 10.11 14.44 4.95
C ALA A 119 10.75 14.60 3.56
N ALA A 120 12.07 14.81 3.47
CA ALA A 120 12.78 14.97 2.19
C ALA A 120 13.12 13.65 1.51
N ASN A 121 13.50 13.74 0.23
CA ASN A 121 13.87 12.65 -0.68
C ASN A 121 12.77 11.60 -0.89
N SER A 122 11.53 11.96 -0.57
CA SER A 122 10.35 11.12 -0.71
C SER A 122 9.41 11.73 -1.76
N VAL A 123 8.75 10.87 -2.53
CA VAL A 123 7.74 11.28 -3.51
C VAL A 123 6.51 11.76 -2.75
N SER A 124 6.02 12.95 -3.08
CA SER A 124 4.85 13.54 -2.42
C SER A 124 3.57 12.79 -2.77
N VAL A 125 2.59 12.87 -1.86
CA VAL A 125 1.33 12.12 -1.97
C VAL A 125 0.57 12.45 -3.25
N ASN A 126 0.50 13.73 -3.63
CA ASN A 126 -0.17 14.12 -4.88
C ASN A 126 0.47 13.46 -6.12
N VAL A 127 1.79 13.25 -6.13
CA VAL A 127 2.47 12.56 -7.24
C VAL A 127 2.14 11.06 -7.21
N ILE A 128 2.15 10.42 -6.04
CA ILE A 128 1.75 9.01 -5.89
C ILE A 128 0.28 8.81 -6.28
N GLU A 129 -0.62 9.70 -5.86
CA GLU A 129 -2.04 9.70 -6.24
C GLU A 129 -2.19 9.80 -7.76
N GLN A 130 -1.44 10.69 -8.41
CA GLN A 130 -1.46 10.80 -9.88
C GLN A 130 -0.92 9.53 -10.56
N ILE A 131 0.18 8.95 -10.07
CA ILE A 131 0.69 7.68 -10.58
C ILE A 131 -0.37 6.58 -10.43
N ALA A 132 -1.01 6.48 -9.26
CA ALA A 132 -2.06 5.51 -9.01
C ALA A 132 -3.27 5.70 -9.94
N ILE A 133 -3.72 6.95 -10.17
CA ILE A 133 -4.80 7.26 -11.13
C ILE A 133 -4.40 6.85 -12.56
N GLN A 134 -3.16 7.09 -12.98
CA GLN A 134 -2.70 6.70 -14.31
C GLN A 134 -2.62 5.17 -14.44
N ILE A 135 -2.12 4.48 -13.41
CA ILE A 135 -2.12 3.02 -13.34
C ILE A 135 -3.56 2.48 -13.38
N GLU A 136 -4.49 3.07 -12.63
CA GLU A 136 -5.90 2.67 -12.63
C GLU A 136 -6.51 2.83 -14.03
N LYS A 137 -6.31 3.99 -14.68
CA LYS A 137 -6.78 4.25 -16.06
C LYS A 137 -6.21 3.23 -17.05
N GLN A 138 -4.92 2.89 -16.92
CA GLN A 138 -4.28 1.90 -17.79
C GLN A 138 -4.74 0.48 -17.48
N ALA A 139 -4.90 0.11 -16.20
CA ALA A 139 -5.38 -1.19 -15.77
C ALA A 139 -6.82 -1.42 -16.23
N VAL A 140 -7.70 -0.43 -16.11
CA VAL A 140 -9.08 -0.50 -16.60
C VAL A 140 -9.14 -0.67 -18.12
N ASN A 141 -8.20 -0.07 -18.87
CA ASN A 141 -8.19 -0.12 -20.34
C ASN A 141 -7.37 -1.26 -20.94
N SER A 142 -6.50 -1.92 -20.18
CA SER A 142 -5.49 -2.86 -20.73
C SER A 142 -5.38 -4.18 -19.97
N TYR A 143 -6.17 -4.41 -18.91
CA TYR A 143 -6.07 -5.65 -18.16
C TYR A 143 -6.65 -6.83 -18.96
N VAL A 144 -5.77 -7.47 -19.72
CA VAL A 144 -5.90 -8.87 -20.09
C VAL A 144 -5.25 -9.64 -18.93
N PRO A 145 -6.03 -10.32 -18.06
CA PRO A 145 -5.42 -11.21 -17.09
C PRO A 145 -4.62 -12.25 -17.89
N SER A 146 -3.30 -12.24 -17.79
CA SER A 146 -2.54 -13.42 -18.19
C SER A 146 -2.98 -14.52 -17.23
N GLU A 147 -3.89 -15.40 -17.67
CA GLU A 147 -4.56 -16.33 -16.77
C GLU A 147 -3.58 -17.31 -16.09
N ASP A 148 -2.37 -17.48 -16.64
CA ASP A 148 -1.47 -18.59 -16.30
C ASP A 148 -0.05 -18.25 -15.80
N LEU A 149 0.42 -16.99 -15.89
CA LEU A 149 1.83 -16.69 -15.55
C LEU A 149 2.11 -16.59 -14.03
N ASP A 150 1.11 -16.24 -13.23
CA ASP A 150 1.29 -15.95 -11.79
C ASP A 150 0.74 -17.01 -10.85
N ILE A 151 0.17 -18.10 -11.37
CA ILE A 151 -0.45 -19.16 -10.57
C ILE A 151 0.14 -20.51 -10.96
N CYS A 152 0.81 -21.16 -10.01
CA CYS A 152 1.23 -22.55 -10.15
C CYS A 152 0.28 -23.46 -9.36
N LYS A 153 -0.23 -24.52 -10.00
CA LYS A 153 -1.07 -25.55 -9.36
C LYS A 153 -0.39 -26.90 -9.46
N GLY A 154 -0.60 -27.75 -8.47
CA GLY A 154 -0.13 -29.13 -8.55
C GLY A 154 -0.73 -30.04 -7.49
N THR A 155 -0.27 -31.30 -7.50
CA THR A 155 -0.71 -32.33 -6.56
C THR A 155 0.49 -32.99 -5.88
N SER A 156 0.28 -33.53 -4.68
CA SER A 156 1.30 -34.24 -3.91
C SER A 156 0.66 -35.29 -3.00
N GLU A 157 1.45 -36.27 -2.55
CA GLU A 157 1.02 -37.28 -1.56
C GLU A 157 0.70 -36.65 -0.19
N LYS A 158 0.16 -37.40 0.77
CA LYS A 158 -0.36 -36.84 2.04
C LYS A 158 0.67 -36.69 3.18
N SER A 159 1.86 -37.27 3.05
CA SER A 159 2.73 -37.63 4.18
C SER A 159 3.39 -36.48 4.97
N LEU A 160 3.48 -35.25 4.42
CA LEU A 160 4.16 -34.12 5.07
C LEU A 160 3.22 -32.96 5.40
N SER A 161 3.54 -32.20 6.45
CA SER A 161 2.88 -30.92 6.71
C SER A 161 3.17 -29.93 5.58
N THR A 162 2.18 -29.09 5.25
CA THR A 162 2.23 -28.16 4.10
C THR A 162 3.52 -27.32 4.06
N LYS A 163 3.92 -26.73 5.19
CA LYS A 163 5.14 -25.91 5.29
C LYS A 163 6.41 -26.72 5.07
N LYS A 164 6.55 -27.87 5.74
CA LYS A 164 7.74 -28.73 5.60
C LYS A 164 7.91 -29.22 4.18
N ARG A 165 6.80 -29.54 3.51
CA ARG A 165 6.79 -29.92 2.09
C ARG A 165 7.23 -28.78 1.18
N PHE A 166 6.68 -27.58 1.39
CA PHE A 166 7.08 -26.42 0.58
C PHE A 166 8.59 -26.20 0.68
N ILE A 167 9.11 -26.21 1.91
CA ILE A 167 10.55 -26.07 2.17
C ILE A 167 11.34 -27.19 1.49
N SER A 168 10.94 -28.46 1.64
CA SER A 168 11.68 -29.57 1.03
C SER A 168 11.71 -29.51 -0.49
N VAL A 169 10.59 -29.11 -1.12
CA VAL A 169 10.53 -28.93 -2.58
C VAL A 169 11.42 -27.78 -3.00
N LEU A 170 11.37 -26.65 -2.30
CA LEU A 170 12.17 -25.47 -2.64
C LEU A 170 13.67 -25.68 -2.38
N SER A 171 14.04 -26.47 -1.38
CA SER A 171 15.45 -26.84 -1.13
C SER A 171 16.03 -27.72 -2.24
N ASP A 172 15.21 -28.41 -3.02
CA ASP A 172 15.61 -29.22 -4.17
C ASP A 172 15.37 -28.48 -5.50
N PHE A 173 15.55 -27.16 -5.51
CA PHE A 173 15.20 -26.33 -6.69
C PHE A 173 15.98 -26.68 -7.97
N GLU A 174 17.16 -27.26 -7.85
CA GLU A 174 17.98 -27.67 -9.00
C GLU A 174 17.32 -28.82 -9.78
N ASN A 175 16.67 -29.76 -9.08
CA ASN A 175 16.08 -30.96 -9.67
C ASN A 175 14.55 -30.91 -9.73
N ASN A 176 13.91 -30.00 -9.00
CA ASN A 176 12.46 -29.96 -8.89
C ASN A 176 11.82 -28.89 -9.79
N GLU A 177 11.07 -29.33 -10.81
CA GLU A 177 10.38 -28.42 -11.74
C GLU A 177 9.39 -27.48 -11.06
N ASN A 178 8.71 -27.92 -9.99
CA ASN A 178 7.76 -27.05 -9.28
C ASN A 178 8.51 -25.93 -8.54
N ALA A 179 9.67 -26.23 -7.95
CA ALA A 179 10.49 -25.22 -7.32
C ALA A 179 11.01 -24.19 -8.32
N LYS A 180 11.42 -24.61 -9.53
CA LYS A 180 11.80 -23.69 -10.62
C LYS A 180 10.65 -22.78 -11.04
N LYS A 181 9.44 -23.33 -11.16
CA LYS A 181 8.22 -22.55 -11.44
C LYS A 181 7.90 -21.56 -10.32
N TRP A 182 8.05 -21.97 -9.05
CA TRP A 182 7.84 -21.08 -7.91
C TRP A 182 8.87 -19.95 -7.89
N LEU A 183 10.15 -20.21 -8.18
CA LEU A 183 11.17 -19.18 -8.32
C LEU A 183 10.82 -18.18 -9.42
N THR A 184 10.34 -18.67 -10.57
CA THR A 184 9.90 -17.81 -11.68
C THR A 184 8.76 -16.89 -11.24
N ILE A 185 7.74 -17.42 -10.54
CA ILE A 185 6.64 -16.62 -9.97
C ILE A 185 7.16 -15.60 -8.94
N MET A 186 8.22 -15.94 -8.20
CA MET A 186 8.88 -15.03 -7.28
C MET A 186 9.73 -13.95 -7.97
N GLY A 187 9.82 -13.96 -9.30
CA GLY A 187 10.66 -13.05 -10.08
C GLY A 187 12.15 -13.41 -10.04
N GLU A 188 12.47 -14.65 -9.70
CA GLU A 188 13.83 -15.16 -9.54
C GLU A 188 14.22 -16.08 -10.70
N ASP A 189 15.48 -15.99 -11.11
CA ASP A 189 16.08 -16.90 -12.08
C ASP A 189 16.61 -18.14 -11.35
N ALA A 190 16.01 -19.30 -11.64
CA ALA A 190 16.38 -20.56 -11.03
C ALA A 190 17.78 -21.04 -11.43
N GLU A 191 18.24 -20.75 -12.66
CA GLU A 191 19.56 -21.20 -13.14
C GLU A 191 20.69 -20.37 -12.53
N ASN A 192 20.38 -19.09 -12.28
CA ASN A 192 21.31 -18.15 -11.67
C ASN A 192 21.23 -18.13 -10.13
N THR A 193 20.40 -18.97 -9.50
CA THR A 193 20.32 -19.07 -8.04
C THR A 193 21.59 -19.72 -7.46
N ASP A 194 22.18 -19.07 -6.46
CA ASP A 194 23.35 -19.51 -5.68
C ASP A 194 22.90 -20.38 -4.50
N PHE A 195 21.98 -19.86 -3.67
CA PHE A 195 21.37 -20.65 -2.61
C PHE A 195 19.95 -20.17 -2.26
N ILE A 196 19.20 -21.07 -1.65
CA ILE A 196 17.92 -20.78 -1.00
C ILE A 196 17.98 -21.19 0.47
N LYS A 197 17.59 -20.28 1.36
CA LYS A 197 17.49 -20.53 2.80
C LYS A 197 16.11 -20.11 3.29
N THR A 198 15.57 -20.80 4.28
CA THR A 198 14.34 -20.37 4.98
C THR A 198 14.63 -20.10 6.45
N ASP A 199 13.83 -19.26 7.09
CA ASP A 199 13.87 -19.13 8.55
C ASP A 199 13.71 -20.51 9.23
N PRO A 200 14.27 -20.73 10.43
CA PRO A 200 13.96 -21.92 11.23
C PRO A 200 12.44 -22.01 11.36
N VAL A 201 11.87 -23.19 11.15
CA VAL A 201 10.42 -23.41 11.13
C VAL A 201 9.78 -22.92 12.43
N ARG A 202 9.34 -21.67 12.45
CA ARG A 202 8.40 -21.17 13.45
C ARG A 202 7.01 -21.64 13.05
N ASN A 203 6.16 -21.90 14.04
CA ASN A 203 4.77 -22.26 13.76
C ASN A 203 3.99 -21.11 13.08
N GLU A 204 4.53 -19.89 13.14
CA GLU A 204 3.96 -18.66 12.60
C GLU A 204 4.08 -18.57 11.07
N SER A 205 3.12 -17.89 10.46
CA SER A 205 3.02 -17.61 9.02
C SER A 205 2.85 -16.10 8.88
N PRO A 206 3.53 -15.42 7.95
CA PRO A 206 4.36 -15.96 6.86
C PRO A 206 5.73 -16.49 7.31
N ILE A 207 6.40 -17.28 6.46
CA ILE A 207 7.83 -17.62 6.60
C ILE A 207 8.65 -16.74 5.66
N CYS A 208 9.88 -16.41 6.01
CA CYS A 208 10.81 -15.76 5.08
C CYS A 208 11.64 -16.81 4.32
N VAL A 209 11.76 -16.60 3.02
CA VAL A 209 12.64 -17.31 2.11
C VAL A 209 13.69 -16.32 1.59
N TYR A 210 14.95 -16.66 1.80
CA TYR A 210 16.12 -15.90 1.35
C TYR A 210 16.67 -16.56 0.09
N ILE A 211 16.70 -15.81 -1.00
CA ILE A 211 17.13 -16.30 -2.32
C ILE A 211 18.31 -15.44 -2.75
N LYS A 212 19.49 -16.05 -2.88
CA LYS A 212 20.68 -15.34 -3.36
C LYS A 212 20.97 -15.76 -4.79
N GLN A 213 21.11 -14.77 -5.67
CA GLN A 213 21.54 -14.95 -7.05
C GLN A 213 23.07 -14.92 -7.14
N LYS A 214 23.67 -15.67 -8.08
CA LYS A 214 25.12 -15.67 -8.31
C LYS A 214 25.60 -14.26 -8.64
N GLY A 215 26.74 -13.87 -8.08
CA GLY A 215 27.31 -12.53 -8.23
C GLY A 215 26.62 -11.42 -7.44
N LYS A 216 25.42 -11.64 -6.85
CA LYS A 216 24.79 -10.66 -5.96
C LYS A 216 25.35 -10.77 -4.54
N ARG A 217 25.58 -9.63 -3.90
CA ARG A 217 26.06 -9.56 -2.51
C ARG A 217 24.95 -9.81 -1.48
N ILE A 218 23.72 -9.49 -1.83
CA ILE A 218 22.56 -9.50 -0.92
C ILE A 218 21.54 -10.52 -1.46
N ALA A 219 20.91 -11.26 -0.55
CA ALA A 219 19.80 -12.15 -0.87
C ALA A 219 18.48 -11.37 -0.91
N ASN A 220 17.64 -11.69 -1.87
CA ASN A 220 16.25 -11.25 -1.89
C ASN A 220 15.48 -12.00 -0.81
N ILE A 221 14.50 -11.34 -0.20
CA ILE A 221 13.65 -11.92 0.85
C ILE A 221 12.22 -11.94 0.35
N SER A 222 11.61 -13.11 0.37
CA SER A 222 10.19 -13.30 0.03
C SER A 222 9.45 -13.90 1.22
N LYS A 223 8.31 -13.28 1.58
CA LYS A 223 7.43 -13.73 2.66
C LYS A 223 6.29 -14.58 2.10
N ILE A 224 6.20 -15.82 2.56
CA ILE A 224 5.23 -16.80 2.05
C ILE A 224 4.26 -17.19 3.15
N ALA A 225 2.97 -16.93 2.92
CA ALA A 225 1.91 -17.30 3.85
C ALA A 225 1.18 -18.58 3.41
N PHE A 226 0.80 -19.42 4.38
CA PHE A 226 0.24 -20.74 4.13
C PHE A 226 -1.20 -20.85 4.59
N TYR A 227 -2.06 -21.39 3.74
CA TYR A 227 -3.49 -21.57 4.02
C TYR A 227 -3.96 -22.98 3.70
N SER A 228 -4.81 -23.52 4.57
CA SER A 228 -5.54 -24.77 4.30
C SER A 228 -6.96 -24.44 3.89
N LEU A 229 -7.36 -24.90 2.71
CA LEU A 229 -8.70 -24.76 2.16
C LEU A 229 -9.64 -25.78 2.82
N SER A 230 -10.80 -25.30 3.24
CA SER A 230 -11.91 -26.12 3.72
C SER A 230 -12.32 -27.17 2.67
N SER A 231 -12.59 -28.39 3.13
CA SER A 231 -13.05 -29.49 2.28
C SER A 231 -14.38 -29.18 1.58
N LYS A 232 -15.31 -28.58 2.33
CA LYS A 232 -16.70 -28.34 1.92
C LYS A 232 -16.87 -27.12 1.02
N THR A 233 -16.14 -26.05 1.30
CA THR A 233 -16.37 -24.73 0.68
C THR A 233 -15.22 -24.25 -0.19
N ARG A 234 -14.12 -25.00 -0.27
CA ARG A 234 -12.88 -24.61 -0.98
C ARG A 234 -12.42 -23.19 -0.64
N SER A 235 -12.58 -22.84 0.64
CA SER A 235 -12.35 -21.49 1.13
C SER A 235 -11.29 -21.47 2.24
N ALA A 236 -10.52 -20.38 2.32
CA ALA A 236 -9.50 -20.17 3.34
C ALA A 236 -9.73 -18.84 4.05
N VAL A 237 -9.52 -18.84 5.36
CA VAL A 237 -9.52 -17.61 6.17
C VAL A 237 -8.19 -16.92 5.98
N LEU A 238 -8.19 -15.74 5.35
CA LEU A 238 -6.98 -14.96 5.10
C LEU A 238 -6.60 -14.08 6.29
N CYS A 239 -7.60 -13.64 7.04
CA CYS A 239 -7.44 -12.63 8.06
C CYS A 239 -8.52 -12.76 9.15
N LYS A 240 -8.13 -12.56 10.41
CA LYS A 240 -9.01 -12.43 11.58
C LYS A 240 -8.52 -11.28 12.45
N ARG A 241 -9.33 -10.25 12.65
CA ARG A 241 -8.92 -9.03 13.36
C ARG A 241 -10.01 -8.49 14.25
N LYS A 242 -9.61 -7.75 15.29
CA LYS A 242 -10.56 -7.07 16.15
C LYS A 242 -11.18 -5.91 15.37
N LEU A 243 -12.46 -5.66 15.60
CA LEU A 243 -13.14 -4.52 14.97
C LEU A 243 -12.47 -3.19 15.33
N SER A 244 -11.98 -3.03 16.57
CA SER A 244 -11.28 -1.82 17.01
C SER A 244 -10.03 -1.50 16.18
N GLU A 245 -9.26 -2.53 15.81
CA GLU A 245 -8.06 -2.36 14.96
C GLU A 245 -8.45 -1.91 13.55
N LEU A 246 -9.50 -2.51 12.98
CA LEU A 246 -9.97 -2.17 11.64
C LEU A 246 -10.55 -0.75 11.57
N ILE A 247 -11.27 -0.32 12.61
CA ILE A 247 -11.81 1.05 12.69
C ILE A 247 -10.68 2.08 12.61
N GLU A 248 -9.63 1.90 13.40
CA GLU A 248 -8.49 2.81 13.42
C GLU A 248 -7.71 2.77 12.10
N GLU A 249 -7.49 1.58 11.56
CA GLU A 249 -6.62 1.41 10.39
C GLU A 249 -7.24 1.74 9.04
N TRP A 250 -8.56 1.66 8.94
CA TRP A 250 -9.31 1.97 7.72
C TRP A 250 -10.11 3.26 7.85
N ASP A 251 -9.93 4.01 8.95
CA ASP A 251 -10.63 5.27 9.22
C ASP A 251 -12.16 5.14 9.01
N ILE A 252 -12.75 4.11 9.63
CA ILE A 252 -14.16 3.78 9.43
C ILE A 252 -15.04 4.86 10.09
N PRO A 253 -15.97 5.50 9.34
CA PRO A 253 -16.83 6.55 9.88
C PRO A 253 -17.78 6.02 10.96
N GLU A 254 -18.23 6.91 11.84
CA GLU A 254 -18.93 6.54 13.09
C GLU A 254 -20.24 5.77 12.84
N ASP A 255 -20.96 6.07 11.77
CA ASP A 255 -22.19 5.38 11.37
C ASP A 255 -21.92 3.93 10.94
N VAL A 256 -20.93 3.69 10.08
CA VAL A 256 -20.50 2.35 9.66
C VAL A 256 -19.92 1.59 10.86
N ARG A 257 -19.11 2.26 11.68
CA ARG A 257 -18.55 1.71 12.92
C ARG A 257 -19.64 1.21 13.86
N TYR A 258 -20.68 2.01 14.09
CA TYR A 258 -21.79 1.64 14.96
C TYR A 258 -22.47 0.35 14.45
N LEU A 259 -22.75 0.27 13.14
CA LEU A 259 -23.37 -0.91 12.54
C LEU A 259 -22.47 -2.15 12.60
N LEU A 260 -21.17 -1.99 12.40
CA LEU A 260 -20.21 -3.07 12.58
C LEU A 260 -20.09 -3.50 14.05
N ASP A 261 -20.21 -2.60 15.02
CA ASP A 261 -20.24 -2.93 16.46
C ASP A 261 -21.48 -3.75 16.81
N LEU A 262 -22.65 -3.37 16.27
CA LEU A 262 -23.87 -4.15 16.40
C LEU A 262 -23.67 -5.59 15.90
N TYR A 263 -23.04 -5.73 14.73
CA TYR A 263 -22.77 -7.04 14.12
C TYR A 263 -21.78 -7.88 14.95
N VAL A 264 -20.62 -7.30 15.27
CA VAL A 264 -19.50 -8.02 15.88
C VAL A 264 -19.73 -8.25 17.37
N ASN A 265 -19.96 -7.17 18.12
CA ASN A 265 -19.98 -7.15 19.58
C ASN A 265 -21.39 -7.39 20.15
N LYS A 266 -22.43 -6.79 19.57
CA LYS A 266 -23.82 -7.00 20.01
C LYS A 266 -24.50 -8.22 19.38
N LYS A 267 -23.84 -8.87 18.43
CA LYS A 267 -24.30 -10.12 17.79
C LYS A 267 -25.58 -9.98 16.96
N VAL A 268 -25.92 -8.76 16.54
CA VAL A 268 -27.02 -8.51 15.59
C VAL A 268 -26.62 -9.09 14.24
N LYS A 269 -27.52 -9.79 13.56
CA LYS A 269 -27.21 -10.34 12.23
C LYS A 269 -27.43 -9.27 11.18
N PHE A 270 -26.65 -9.28 10.10
CA PHE A 270 -26.86 -8.33 9.00
C PHE A 270 -28.26 -8.45 8.40
N LYS A 271 -28.80 -9.68 8.31
CA LYS A 271 -30.16 -9.92 7.83
C LYS A 271 -31.27 -9.33 8.70
N ASP A 272 -30.96 -8.99 9.95
CA ASP A 272 -31.89 -8.41 10.91
C ASP A 272 -31.77 -6.87 10.96
N MET A 273 -30.81 -6.29 10.24
CA MET A 273 -30.69 -4.84 10.03
C MET A 273 -31.61 -4.39 8.90
N SER A 274 -32.04 -3.12 8.96
CA SER A 274 -32.80 -2.48 7.89
C SER A 274 -32.02 -2.44 6.57
N GLU A 275 -32.74 -2.22 5.47
CA GLU A 275 -32.12 -2.04 4.16
C GLU A 275 -31.19 -0.83 4.11
N TYR A 276 -31.58 0.28 4.74
CA TYR A 276 -30.76 1.48 4.86
C TYR A 276 -29.43 1.19 5.56
N GLU A 277 -29.46 0.57 6.75
CA GLU A 277 -28.25 0.22 7.51
C GLU A 277 -27.32 -0.72 6.73
N ARG A 278 -27.89 -1.74 6.08
CA ARG A 278 -27.13 -2.62 5.18
C ARG A 278 -26.49 -1.84 4.05
N GLN A 279 -27.23 -0.94 3.41
CA GLN A 279 -26.72 -0.13 2.30
C GLN A 279 -25.61 0.82 2.75
N THR A 280 -25.70 1.41 3.94
CA THR A 280 -24.62 2.23 4.52
C THR A 280 -23.33 1.43 4.63
N VAL A 281 -23.38 0.21 5.20
CA VAL A 281 -22.20 -0.66 5.30
C VAL A 281 -21.69 -1.08 3.92
N ALA A 282 -22.58 -1.52 3.02
CA ALA A 282 -22.18 -1.99 1.70
C ALA A 282 -21.54 -0.88 0.85
N SER A 283 -22.08 0.35 0.91
CA SER A 283 -21.56 1.48 0.15
C SER A 283 -20.15 1.84 0.60
N TRP A 284 -19.91 1.89 1.92
CA TRP A 284 -18.56 2.14 2.44
C TRP A 284 -17.56 1.07 2.01
N PHE A 285 -17.93 -0.22 2.11
CA PHE A 285 -17.07 -1.31 1.64
C PHE A 285 -16.85 -1.30 0.13
N PHE A 286 -17.81 -0.82 -0.65
CA PHE A 286 -17.66 -0.67 -2.09
C PHE A 286 -16.68 0.44 -2.45
N GLU A 287 -16.82 1.61 -1.84
CA GLU A 287 -15.92 2.75 -2.02
C GLU A 287 -14.49 2.42 -1.58
N ASN A 288 -14.34 1.65 -0.50
CA ASN A 288 -13.05 1.27 0.08
C ASN A 288 -12.57 -0.14 -0.32
N ARG A 289 -13.17 -0.75 -1.35
CA ARG A 289 -12.93 -2.16 -1.69
C ARG A 289 -11.47 -2.50 -1.98
N PHE A 290 -10.72 -1.60 -2.62
CA PHE A 290 -9.30 -1.81 -2.91
C PHE A 290 -8.46 -1.82 -1.65
N LEU A 291 -8.71 -0.90 -0.71
CA LEU A 291 -8.08 -0.87 0.60
C LEU A 291 -8.36 -2.17 1.35
N VAL A 292 -9.63 -2.54 1.49
CA VAL A 292 -10.06 -3.73 2.25
C VAL A 292 -9.48 -5.02 1.67
N VAL A 293 -9.57 -5.20 0.35
CA VAL A 293 -9.08 -6.41 -0.32
C VAL A 293 -7.56 -6.49 -0.27
N SER A 294 -6.86 -5.39 -0.57
CA SER A 294 -5.39 -5.32 -0.51
C SER A 294 -4.88 -5.60 0.90
N ASP A 295 -5.41 -4.90 1.90
CA ASP A 295 -5.02 -5.08 3.30
C ASP A 295 -5.25 -6.51 3.77
N THR A 296 -6.39 -7.11 3.38
CA THR A 296 -6.73 -8.48 3.74
C THR A 296 -5.82 -9.52 3.10
N ILE A 297 -5.39 -9.31 1.85
CA ILE A 297 -4.57 -10.29 1.10
C ILE A 297 -3.08 -10.08 1.35
N CYS A 298 -2.60 -8.85 1.39
CA CYS A 298 -1.20 -8.49 1.58
C CYS A 298 -0.81 -8.52 3.07
N GLY A 299 -1.72 -8.11 3.97
CA GLY A 299 -1.39 -7.93 5.39
C GLY A 299 -0.50 -6.71 5.63
N ARG A 300 -0.17 -6.45 6.91
CA ARG A 300 0.66 -5.32 7.34
C ARG A 300 1.85 -5.78 8.18
N GLU A 301 2.94 -5.01 8.10
CA GLU A 301 4.12 -5.13 8.97
C GLU A 301 4.65 -6.58 9.06
N GLU A 302 4.60 -7.19 10.25
CA GLU A 302 5.06 -8.55 10.51
C GLU A 302 4.23 -9.61 9.76
N THR A 303 2.95 -9.31 9.50
CA THR A 303 2.02 -10.19 8.75
C THR A 303 2.01 -9.94 7.25
N ALA A 304 2.77 -8.95 6.77
CA ALA A 304 2.90 -8.65 5.35
C ALA A 304 3.42 -9.89 4.60
N ARG A 305 2.84 -10.19 3.44
CA ARG A 305 3.16 -11.38 2.64
C ARG A 305 3.27 -11.04 1.16
N ASP A 306 4.19 -11.69 0.48
CA ASP A 306 4.45 -11.49 -0.95
C ASP A 306 3.80 -12.61 -1.78
N PHE A 307 3.76 -13.83 -1.21
CA PHE A 307 3.19 -15.00 -1.86
C PHE A 307 2.27 -15.80 -0.93
N LEU A 308 1.35 -16.52 -1.55
CA LEU A 308 0.33 -17.33 -0.89
C LEU A 308 0.45 -18.77 -1.38
N PHE A 309 0.51 -19.70 -0.42
CA PHE A 309 0.49 -21.13 -0.68
C PHE A 309 -0.77 -21.75 -0.08
N PHE A 310 -1.74 -22.08 -0.93
CA PHE A 310 -2.97 -22.74 -0.54
C PHE A 310 -2.84 -24.25 -0.69
N THR A 311 -3.37 -25.00 0.26
CA THR A 311 -3.48 -26.46 0.15
C THR A 311 -4.88 -26.95 0.41
N HIS A 312 -5.30 -27.96 -0.34
CA HIS A 312 -6.52 -28.69 -0.11
C HIS A 312 -6.21 -30.18 -0.03
N LYS A 313 -6.59 -30.82 1.07
CA LYS A 313 -6.40 -32.27 1.27
C LYS A 313 -7.66 -33.01 0.82
N SER A 314 -7.54 -33.78 -0.26
CA SER A 314 -8.52 -34.78 -0.71
C SER A 314 -8.36 -36.10 0.07
N SER A 315 -9.13 -37.15 -0.25
CA SER A 315 -9.01 -38.51 0.32
C SER A 315 -7.68 -39.21 -0.01
N ASP A 316 -7.04 -38.85 -1.11
CA ASP A 316 -5.86 -39.51 -1.69
C ASP A 316 -4.69 -38.54 -1.92
N LYS A 317 -4.97 -37.30 -2.34
CA LYS A 317 -3.97 -36.30 -2.73
C LYS A 317 -4.10 -34.98 -1.98
N THR A 318 -3.02 -34.21 -1.95
CA THR A 318 -3.03 -32.79 -1.57
C THR A 318 -2.87 -31.95 -2.83
N VAL A 319 -3.90 -31.18 -3.18
CA VAL A 319 -3.83 -30.15 -4.22
C VAL A 319 -3.25 -28.89 -3.62
N TRP A 320 -2.38 -28.20 -4.34
CA TRP A 320 -1.81 -26.93 -3.90
C TRP A 320 -1.87 -25.87 -4.99
N ILE A 321 -1.90 -24.61 -4.55
CA ILE A 321 -1.88 -23.41 -5.40
C ILE A 321 -0.84 -22.46 -4.81
N PHE A 322 0.10 -22.00 -5.63
CA PHE A 322 1.08 -20.97 -5.29
C PHE A 322 0.85 -19.75 -6.19
N THR A 323 0.75 -18.57 -5.59
CA THR A 323 0.46 -17.31 -6.31
C THR A 323 1.09 -16.12 -5.59
N GLY A 324 1.46 -15.08 -6.35
CA GLY A 324 1.77 -13.77 -5.79
C GLY A 324 0.52 -13.07 -5.25
N VAL A 325 0.69 -12.22 -4.22
CA VAL A 325 -0.42 -11.43 -3.65
C VAL A 325 -1.00 -10.46 -4.66
N GLY A 326 -0.17 -9.84 -5.51
CA GLY A 326 -0.62 -8.88 -6.52
C GLY A 326 -1.63 -9.48 -7.51
N SER A 327 -1.37 -10.69 -7.99
CA SER A 327 -2.28 -11.41 -8.89
C SER A 327 -3.63 -11.71 -8.21
N LEU A 328 -3.61 -12.12 -6.94
CA LEU A 328 -4.84 -12.41 -6.20
C LEU A 328 -5.63 -11.13 -5.88
N VAL A 329 -4.95 -10.05 -5.49
CA VAL A 329 -5.58 -8.72 -5.30
C VAL A 329 -6.24 -8.27 -6.60
N GLY A 330 -5.50 -8.27 -7.71
CA GLY A 330 -6.02 -7.92 -9.03
C GLY A 330 -7.27 -8.72 -9.40
N LYS A 331 -7.30 -10.03 -9.13
CA LYS A 331 -8.47 -10.88 -9.40
C LYS A 331 -9.64 -10.71 -8.42
N LYS A 332 -9.39 -10.26 -7.19
CA LYS A 332 -10.39 -10.23 -6.10
C LYS A 332 -10.85 -8.82 -5.71
N SER A 333 -10.22 -7.78 -6.24
CA SER A 333 -10.58 -6.38 -5.99
C SER A 333 -11.68 -5.85 -6.90
N PHE A 334 -11.95 -6.53 -8.02
CA PHE A 334 -13.06 -6.19 -8.90
C PHE A 334 -14.26 -7.10 -8.61
N GLY A 335 -15.44 -6.51 -8.50
CA GLY A 335 -16.70 -7.19 -8.22
C GLY A 335 -17.61 -6.38 -7.32
N ASP A 336 -18.79 -6.95 -7.06
CA ASP A 336 -19.82 -6.26 -6.28
C ASP A 336 -19.62 -6.42 -4.77
N VAL A 337 -20.22 -5.51 -4.02
CA VAL A 337 -20.39 -5.63 -2.57
C VAL A 337 -21.87 -5.93 -2.31
N SER A 338 -22.14 -7.07 -1.67
CA SER A 338 -23.52 -7.54 -1.48
C SER A 338 -23.66 -8.43 -0.25
N PHE A 339 -24.83 -8.40 0.37
CA PHE A 339 -25.13 -9.30 1.47
C PHE A 339 -25.51 -10.70 0.97
N SER A 340 -25.02 -11.72 1.66
CA SER A 340 -25.39 -13.11 1.47
C SER A 340 -25.78 -13.70 2.82
N GLY A 341 -27.05 -13.56 3.19
CA GLY A 341 -27.56 -13.92 4.50
C GLY A 341 -26.94 -13.05 5.61
N ASP A 342 -26.15 -13.66 6.48
CA ASP A 342 -25.48 -13.00 7.61
C ASP A 342 -24.00 -12.66 7.34
N SER A 343 -23.62 -12.65 6.06
CA SER A 343 -22.27 -12.33 5.61
C SER A 343 -22.32 -11.24 4.55
N LEU A 344 -21.25 -10.46 4.47
CA LEU A 344 -21.05 -9.45 3.44
C LEU A 344 -20.01 -9.95 2.45
N LYS A 345 -20.38 -10.11 1.19
CA LYS A 345 -19.43 -10.30 0.10
C LYS A 345 -18.83 -8.94 -0.23
N VAL A 346 -17.51 -8.86 -0.20
CA VAL A 346 -16.73 -7.68 -0.60
C VAL A 346 -15.87 -8.11 -1.77
N CYS A 347 -16.37 -7.89 -2.99
CA CYS A 347 -15.76 -8.39 -4.22
C CYS A 347 -15.52 -9.92 -4.13
N GLY A 348 -14.26 -10.35 -4.27
CA GLY A 348 -13.87 -11.75 -4.19
C GLY A 348 -13.73 -12.32 -2.76
N LEU A 349 -14.01 -11.53 -1.72
CA LEU A 349 -13.89 -11.90 -0.31
C LEU A 349 -15.25 -11.99 0.38
N THR A 350 -15.31 -12.77 1.46
CA THR A 350 -16.47 -12.84 2.35
C THR A 350 -16.08 -12.38 3.74
N LEU A 351 -16.70 -11.29 4.20
CA LEU A 351 -16.69 -10.82 5.57
C LEU A 351 -17.73 -11.59 6.38
N SER A 352 -17.30 -12.13 7.51
CA SER A 352 -18.16 -12.77 8.49
C SER A 352 -17.61 -12.60 9.89
N ARG A 353 -18.43 -12.85 10.91
CA ARG A 353 -17.99 -12.88 12.29
C ARG A 353 -17.37 -14.23 12.68
N SER A 354 -16.28 -14.22 13.43
CA SER A 354 -15.70 -15.42 14.07
C SER A 354 -16.44 -15.78 15.36
N SER A 355 -16.27 -17.03 15.84
CA SER A 355 -16.75 -17.43 17.17
C SER A 355 -16.10 -16.65 18.32
N SER A 356 -14.90 -16.11 18.10
CA SER A 356 -14.15 -15.27 19.05
C SER A 356 -14.57 -13.79 19.05
N GLY A 357 -15.61 -13.41 18.27
CA GLY A 357 -16.06 -12.01 18.19
C GLY A 357 -15.12 -11.11 17.38
N GLN A 358 -14.41 -11.67 16.41
CA GLN A 358 -13.55 -10.93 15.48
C GLN A 358 -14.18 -10.87 14.09
N ILE A 359 -13.78 -9.86 13.30
CA ILE A 359 -14.07 -9.85 11.86
C ILE A 359 -13.14 -10.84 11.18
N LYS A 360 -13.70 -11.65 10.29
CA LYS A 360 -13.02 -12.72 9.55
C LYS A 360 -13.27 -12.55 8.07
N PHE A 361 -12.20 -12.41 7.30
CA PHE A 361 -12.25 -12.42 5.84
C PHE A 361 -11.84 -13.78 5.29
N THR A 362 -12.66 -14.30 4.38
CA THR A 362 -12.47 -15.59 3.75
C THR A 362 -12.40 -15.41 2.24
N VAL A 363 -11.45 -16.07 1.60
CA VAL A 363 -11.38 -16.17 0.14
C VAL A 363 -11.86 -17.55 -0.31
N SER A 364 -12.61 -17.60 -1.40
CA SER A 364 -12.93 -18.83 -2.12
C SER A 364 -12.08 -18.89 -3.39
N LEU A 365 -11.48 -20.07 -3.64
CA LEU A 365 -10.57 -20.32 -4.76
C LEU A 365 -11.10 -21.39 -5.71
#